data_AF-A0A946ABF1-F1
#
_entry.id   AF-A0A946ABF1-F1
#
_cell.length_a   1.000
_cell.length_b   1.000
_cell.length_c   1.000
_cell.angle_alpha   90.00
_cell.angle_beta   90.00
_cell.angle_gamma   90.00
#
_symmetry.space_group_name_H-M   'P 1'
#
loop_
_entity.id
_entity.type
_entity.pdbx_description
1 polymer ?
#
loop_
_entity_poly.entity_id
_entity_poly.type
_entity_poly.pdbx_seq_one_letter_code
_entity_poly.pdbx_strand_id
1 'polypeptide(L)' 'MDDYNYQHFPPTGEKADKFETFFDAPNVGTIAPDLALEDLESGEPFHLKDFWKSGAVLMEFGSYS' A
#
# COMPACT_ATOMS: atom_id res chain seq x y z
N MET A 1 -13.80 -18.42 -1.14
CA MET A 1 -12.87 -18.46 0.02
C MET A 1 -11.55 -18.21 -0.65
N ASP A 2 -11.27 -16.92 -0.80
CA ASP A 2 -10.46 -16.44 -1.91
C ASP A 2 -9.02 -16.39 -1.41
N ASP A 3 -8.16 -17.17 -2.05
CA ASP A 3 -6.76 -17.32 -1.70
C ASP A 3 -6.09 -15.95 -1.74
N TYR A 4 -5.66 -15.46 -0.57
CA TYR A 4 -4.87 -14.24 -0.46
C TYR A 4 -3.56 -14.45 -1.22
N ASN A 5 -3.39 -13.73 -2.33
CA ASN A 5 -2.34 -13.93 -3.34
C ASN A 5 -0.96 -13.38 -2.92
N TYR A 6 -0.49 -13.73 -1.71
CA TYR A 6 0.87 -13.45 -1.26
C TYR A 6 1.84 -14.61 -1.51
N GLN A 7 1.35 -15.77 -1.97
CA GLN A 7 2.15 -16.99 -2.05
C GLN A 7 3.13 -16.99 -3.24
N HIS A 8 2.90 -16.17 -4.25
CA HIS A 8 3.72 -16.10 -5.46
C HIS A 8 4.13 -14.66 -5.75
N PHE A 9 5.21 -14.20 -5.11
CA PHE A 9 5.97 -13.05 -5.61
C PHE A 9 6.77 -13.53 -6.83
N PRO A 10 6.46 -13.10 -8.07
CA PRO A 10 7.29 -13.45 -9.21
C PRO A 10 8.65 -12.76 -9.03
N PRO A 11 9.75 -13.51 -8.86
CA PRO A 11 11.07 -12.93 -8.61
C PRO A 11 11.69 -12.31 -9.88
N THR A 12 11.02 -12.38 -11.03
CA THR A 12 11.56 -11.96 -12.33
C THR A 12 10.49 -11.28 -13.19
N GLY A 13 10.84 -10.11 -13.75
CA GLY A 13 9.98 -9.23 -14.56
C GLY A 13 10.28 -7.75 -14.31
N GLU A 14 9.55 -6.82 -14.94
CA GLU A 14 9.67 -5.34 -14.83
C GLU A 14 9.62 -4.75 -13.38
N LYS A 15 9.45 -5.61 -12.37
CA LYS A 15 9.38 -5.25 -10.95
C LYS A 15 10.60 -5.70 -10.14
N ALA A 16 11.55 -6.44 -10.71
CA ALA A 16 12.78 -6.85 -9.99
C ALA A 16 13.58 -5.62 -9.54
N ASP A 17 13.71 -4.63 -10.42
CA ASP A 17 14.39 -3.35 -10.20
C ASP A 17 13.73 -2.52 -9.08
N LYS A 18 12.43 -2.73 -8.83
CA LYS A 18 11.66 -2.02 -7.78
C LYS A 18 11.89 -2.59 -6.38
N PHE A 19 12.50 -3.78 -6.28
CA PHE A 19 12.87 -4.34 -4.97
C PHE A 19 14.14 -3.67 -4.42
N GLU A 20 15.01 -3.14 -5.29
CA GLU A 20 16.21 -2.40 -4.88
C GLU A 20 15.86 -1.11 -4.13
N THR A 21 14.71 -0.49 -4.42
CA THR A 21 14.23 0.71 -3.71
C THR A 21 13.40 0.39 -2.47
N PHE A 22 13.25 -0.89 -2.10
CA PHE A 22 12.50 -1.27 -0.88
C PHE A 22 13.17 -0.73 0.40
N PHE A 23 14.48 -0.49 0.38
CA PHE A 23 15.19 0.14 1.50
C PHE A 23 14.74 1.58 1.75
N ASP A 24 14.20 2.26 0.74
CA ASP A 24 13.62 3.60 0.85
C ASP A 24 12.15 3.58 1.32
N ALA A 25 11.60 2.38 1.60
CA ALA A 25 10.26 2.26 2.14
C ALA A 25 10.14 2.91 3.53
N PRO A 26 8.93 3.39 3.91
CA PRO A 26 8.69 3.93 5.23
C PRO A 26 9.10 2.93 6.32
N ASN A 27 9.91 3.39 7.26
CA ASN A 27 10.39 2.58 8.38
C ASN A 27 9.63 2.94 9.66
N VAL A 28 9.60 2.02 10.63
CA VAL A 28 8.96 2.31 11.93
C VAL A 28 9.61 3.53 12.57
N GLY A 29 8.78 4.49 13.00
CA GLY A 29 9.23 5.75 13.60
C GLY A 29 9.43 6.90 12.62
N THR A 30 9.35 6.67 11.31
CA THR A 30 9.31 7.77 10.31
C THR A 30 7.89 8.34 10.18
N ILE A 31 7.78 9.55 9.62
CA ILE A 31 6.48 10.16 9.32
C ILE A 31 5.72 9.26 8.33
N ALA A 32 4.44 9.02 8.61
CA ALA A 32 3.58 8.23 7.72
C ALA A 32 3.43 8.94 6.35
N PRO A 33 3.49 8.20 5.23
CA PRO A 33 3.43 8.79 3.90
C PRO A 33 2.06 9.41 3.61
N ASP A 34 2.04 10.47 2.79
CA ASP A 34 0.82 11.00 2.19
C ASP A 34 0.77 10.60 0.71
N LEU A 35 -0.28 9.89 0.32
CA LEU A 35 -0.53 9.46 -1.05
C LEU A 35 -1.98 9.78 -1.40
N ALA A 36 -2.21 10.20 -2.63
CA ALA A 36 -3.54 10.30 -3.20
C ALA A 36 -3.97 8.90 -3.67
N LEU A 37 -5.12 8.44 -3.19
CA LEU A 37 -5.73 7.16 -3.53
C LEU A 37 -7.16 7.39 -4.02
N GLU A 38 -7.72 6.40 -4.70
CA GLU A 38 -9.11 6.40 -5.13
C GLU A 38 -9.92 5.48 -4.21
N ASP A 39 -11.04 5.99 -3.70
CA ASP A 39 -12.02 5.17 -2.99
C ASP A 39 -12.77 4.28 -3.99
N LEU A 40 -12.73 2.96 -3.80
CA LEU A 40 -13.28 2.01 -4.77
C LEU A 40 -14.82 2.00 -4.84
N GLU A 41 -15.51 2.43 -3.78
CA GLU A 41 -16.97 2.44 -3.75
C GLU A 41 -17.52 3.69 -4.44
N SER A 42 -16.90 4.84 -4.19
CA SER A 42 -17.35 6.15 -4.68
C SER A 42 -16.62 6.65 -5.93
N GLY A 43 -15.41 6.15 -6.20
CA GLY A 43 -14.51 6.64 -7.25
C GLY A 43 -13.87 8.00 -6.92
N GLU A 44 -14.09 8.53 -5.72
CA GLU A 44 -13.58 9.84 -5.33
C GLU A 44 -12.14 9.75 -4.81
N PRO A 45 -11.29 10.75 -5.10
CA PRO A 45 -9.92 10.77 -4.61
C PRO A 45 -9.90 11.17 -3.12
N PHE A 46 -9.00 10.55 -2.36
CA PHE A 46 -8.69 10.95 -0.99
C PHE A 46 -7.19 10.93 -0.72
N HIS A 47 -6.77 11.57 0.36
CA HIS A 47 -5.38 11.57 0.80
C HIS A 47 -5.20 10.77 2.09
N LEU A 48 -4.16 9.92 2.14
CA LEU A 48 -3.83 9.14 3.34
C LEU A 48 -3.62 10.01 4.58
N LYS A 49 -3.08 11.22 4.43
CA LYS A 49 -2.89 12.14 5.58
C LYS A 49 -4.17 12.48 6.33
N ASP A 50 -5.32 12.39 5.68
CA ASP A 50 -6.59 12.74 6.32
C ASP A 50 -7.03 11.66 7.31
N PHE A 51 -6.58 10.41 7.13
CA PHE A 51 -6.75 9.33 8.10
C PHE A 51 -5.75 9.41 9.25
N TRP A 52 -4.48 9.76 9.00
CA TRP A 52 -3.48 9.89 10.08
C TRP A 52 -3.85 10.98 11.09
N LYS A 53 -4.52 12.05 10.64
CA LYS A 53 -4.98 13.16 11.50
C LYS A 53 -6.11 12.75 12.45
N SER A 54 -6.91 11.74 12.09
CA SER A 54 -8.08 11.34 12.87
C SER A 54 -7.74 10.35 13.98
N GLY A 55 -6.60 9.66 13.90
CA GLY A 55 -6.10 8.78 14.94
C GLY A 55 -5.18 7.69 14.41
N ALA A 56 -5.04 6.62 15.19
CA ALA A 56 -4.35 5.42 14.76
C ALA A 56 -5.14 4.73 13.64
N VAL A 57 -4.44 4.32 12.58
CA VAL A 57 -5.03 3.71 11.39
C VAL A 57 -4.42 2.33 11.21
N LEU A 58 -5.27 1.32 11.04
CA LEU A 58 -4.87 -0.01 10.58
C LEU A 58 -5.09 -0.06 9.07
N MET A 59 -4.06 -0.44 8.32
CA MET A 59 -4.11 -0.54 6.87
C MET A 59 -3.78 -1.97 6.45
N GLU A 60 -4.67 -2.54 5.64
CA GLU A 60 -4.48 -3.86 5.04
C GLU A 60 -4.33 -3.69 3.54
N PHE A 61 -3.32 -4.34 2.96
CA PHE A 61 -3.15 -4.40 1.52
C PHE A 61 -3.77 -5.70 1.02
N GLY A 62 -4.31 -5.69 -0.20
CA GLY A 62 -4.93 -6.86 -0.80
C GLY A 62 -5.19 -6.62 -2.28
N SER A 63 -5.51 -7.68 -3.00
CA SER A 63 -5.97 -7.60 -4.39
C SER A 63 -7.28 -8.35 -4.52
N TYR A 64 -8.25 -7.75 -5.20
CA TYR A 64 -9.42 -8.49 -5.68
C TYR A 64 -9.00 -9.39 -6.85
N SER A 65 -9.43 -10.65 -6.82
CA SER A 65 -9.32 -11.60 -7.94
C SER A 65 -10.62 -11.68 -8.71
#